data_AF-A0A6H5INR0-F1
#
_entry.id   AF-A0A6H5INR0-F1
#
_cell.length_a   1.000
_cell.length_b   1.000
_cell.length_c   1.000
_cell.angle_alpha   90.00
_cell.angle_beta   90.00
_cell.angle_gamma   90.00
#
_symmetry.space_group_name_H-M   'P 1'
#
loop_
_entity.id
_entity.type
_entity.pdbx_description
1 polymer ?
#
loop_
_entity_poly.entity_id
_entity_poly.type
_entity_poly.pdbx_seq_one_letter_code
_entity_poly.pdbx_strand_id
1 'polypeptide(L)'
;MAQDNQNLLRKLKSMHEQLNREMEEKRREFIRKVHPIISAWKGQLPNLKEIFRPEEIDWLLSTESYTHRDIEEDRDVIDGKFVDIVKFVARTGYKDEPVVDNDGKPLLRRTTALHRAARRNYDFIIPDLFQIYNRFDVNYTDELGLTHFHVACMSRDCKDAVQKFLELGQDPNCIWPETGDRPYTWLCPI
;
A
#
# COMPACT_ATOMS: atom_id res chain seq x y z
N MET A 1 14.45 19.89 15.26
CA MET A 1 13.46 19.61 14.19
C MET A 1 14.13 19.37 12.84
N ALA A 2 14.72 20.37 12.17
CA ALA A 2 15.37 20.15 10.87
C ALA A 2 16.59 19.21 10.95
N GLN A 3 17.43 19.36 11.98
CA GLN A 3 18.62 18.52 12.20
C GLN A 3 18.27 17.06 12.50
N ASP A 4 17.13 16.81 13.16
CA ASP A 4 16.70 15.47 13.56
C ASP A 4 16.23 14.66 12.35
N ASN A 5 15.45 15.28 11.45
CA ASN A 5 15.01 14.61 10.21
C ASN A 5 16.16 14.35 9.25
N GLN A 6 17.16 15.23 9.16
CA GLN A 6 18.35 14.98 8.35
C GLN A 6 19.14 13.76 8.87
N ASN A 7 19.23 13.60 10.19
CA ASN A 7 19.83 12.42 10.81
C ASN A 7 19.01 11.15 10.54
N LEU A 8 17.67 11.21 10.63
CA LEU A 8 16.77 10.10 10.30
C LEU A 8 16.88 9.71 8.82
N LEU A 9 16.93 10.68 7.92
CA LEU A 9 17.10 10.47 6.48
C LEU A 9 18.43 9.76 6.18
N ARG A 10 19.52 10.20 6.81
CA ARG A 10 20.84 9.57 6.65
C ARG A 10 20.83 8.13 7.16
N LYS A 11 20.17 7.86 8.30
CA LYS A 11 19.99 6.50 8.82
C LYS A 11 19.19 5.64 7.85
N LEU A 12 18.08 6.17 7.30
CA LEU A 12 17.23 5.47 6.35
C LEU A 12 18.00 5.09 5.07
N LYS A 13 18.77 6.03 4.50
CA LYS A 13 19.63 5.78 3.33
C LYS A 13 20.71 4.75 3.63
N SER A 14 21.40 4.87 4.78
CA SER A 14 22.44 3.91 5.17
C SER A 14 21.89 2.49 5.33
N MET A 15 20.68 2.35 5.86
CA MET A 15 20.04 1.04 6.00
C MET A 15 19.58 0.48 4.65
N HIS A 16 19.11 1.32 3.73
CA HIS A 16 18.78 0.92 2.37
C HIS A 16 20.00 0.39 1.60
N GLU A 17 21.16 1.04 1.74
CA GLU A 17 22.41 0.57 1.14
C GLU A 17 22.87 -0.79 1.68
N GLN A 18 22.59 -1.08 2.96
CA GLN A 18 22.87 -2.38 3.56
C GLN A 18 21.92 -3.46 3.01
N LEU A 19 20.64 -3.11 2.84
CA LEU A 19 19.62 -4.00 2.30
C LEU A 19 19.89 -4.50 0.89
N ASN A 20 20.30 -3.60 -0.01
CA ASN A 20 20.53 -3.91 -1.42
C ASN A 20 21.56 -5.03 -1.64
N ARG A 21 22.30 -5.42 -0.59
CA ARG A 21 23.33 -6.44 -0.66
C ARG A 21 22.82 -7.85 -0.32
N GLU A 22 21.61 -8.05 0.22
CA GLU A 22 21.27 -9.34 0.88
C GLU A 22 19.79 -9.82 0.78
N MET A 23 19.59 -11.15 0.92
CA MET A 23 18.35 -11.95 0.70
C MET A 23 17.13 -11.60 1.60
N GLU A 24 15.96 -12.16 1.25
CA GLU A 24 14.62 -11.94 1.86
C GLU A 24 14.54 -11.89 3.39
N GLU A 25 15.34 -12.68 4.10
CA GLU A 25 15.35 -12.69 5.57
C GLU A 25 15.83 -11.37 6.17
N LYS A 26 16.76 -10.69 5.49
CA LYS A 26 17.24 -9.37 5.89
C LYS A 26 16.30 -8.24 5.51
N ARG A 27 15.39 -8.49 4.56
CA ARG A 27 14.29 -7.54 4.27
C ARG A 27 13.38 -7.41 5.48
N ARG A 28 12.98 -8.51 6.13
CA ARG A 28 12.17 -8.45 7.37
C ARG A 28 12.88 -7.70 8.50
N GLU A 29 14.18 -7.93 8.66
CA GLU A 29 15.01 -7.19 9.62
C GLU A 29 15.01 -5.68 9.31
N PHE A 30 15.01 -5.32 8.02
CA PHE A 30 14.93 -3.93 7.61
C PHE A 30 13.62 -3.27 8.03
N ILE A 31 12.45 -3.91 7.85
CA ILE A 31 11.18 -3.33 8.36
C ILE A 31 11.26 -3.05 9.85
N ARG A 32 11.78 -3.99 10.63
CA ARG A 32 11.94 -3.82 12.09
C ARG A 32 12.81 -2.61 12.43
N LYS A 33 13.85 -2.35 11.64
CA LYS A 33 14.74 -1.19 11.84
C LYS A 33 14.14 0.11 11.28
N VAL A 34 13.32 0.03 10.23
CA VAL A 34 12.73 1.19 9.56
C VAL A 34 11.57 1.76 10.37
N HIS A 35 10.76 0.92 11.00
CA HIS A 35 9.60 1.38 11.78
C HIS A 35 9.98 2.44 12.85
N PRO A 36 11.00 2.24 13.70
CA PRO A 36 11.43 3.27 14.65
C PRO A 36 11.87 4.59 14.00
N ILE A 37 12.46 4.55 12.80
CA ILE A 37 12.88 5.74 12.06
C ILE A 37 11.65 6.51 11.57
N ILE A 38 10.67 5.79 11.02
CA ILE A 38 9.41 6.35 10.53
C ILE A 38 8.60 6.95 11.67
N SER A 39 8.41 6.22 12.77
CA SER A 39 7.65 6.69 13.93
C SER A 39 8.31 7.91 14.60
N ALA A 40 9.64 8.03 14.52
CA ALA A 40 10.37 9.18 15.06
C ALA A 40 10.38 10.41 14.12
N TRP A 41 9.91 10.29 12.88
CA TRP A 41 10.02 11.35 11.88
C TRP A 41 9.08 12.54 12.18
N LYS A 42 9.65 13.75 12.31
CA LYS A 42 8.90 14.96 12.70
C LYS A 42 9.20 16.13 11.78
N GLY A 43 8.26 16.54 10.93
CA GLY A 43 8.40 17.71 10.06
C GLY A 43 8.47 17.34 8.58
N GLN A 44 9.37 17.95 7.82
CA GLN A 44 9.47 17.74 6.37
C GLN A 44 9.74 16.26 6.04
N LEU A 45 8.90 15.70 5.18
CA LEU A 45 8.94 14.30 4.77
C LEU A 45 9.91 14.08 3.61
N PRO A 46 10.52 12.89 3.51
CA PRO A 46 11.49 12.59 2.47
C PRO A 46 10.78 12.29 1.14
N ASN A 47 11.47 12.52 0.03
CA ASN A 47 11.06 11.98 -1.26
C ASN A 47 11.45 10.49 -1.32
N LEU A 48 10.47 9.60 -1.19
CA LEU A 48 10.74 8.15 -1.17
C LEU A 48 11.31 7.63 -2.50
N LYS A 49 11.00 8.26 -3.64
CA LYS A 49 11.52 7.86 -4.95
C LYS A 49 13.04 8.10 -5.11
N GLU A 50 13.63 8.96 -4.28
CA GLU A 50 15.08 9.19 -4.24
C GLU A 50 15.82 8.19 -3.34
N ILE A 51 15.08 7.38 -2.57
CA ILE A 51 15.64 6.46 -1.58
C ILE A 51 15.37 5.02 -1.98
N PHE A 52 14.13 4.73 -2.38
CA PHE A 52 13.66 3.38 -2.66
C PHE A 52 13.24 3.23 -4.11
N ARG A 53 13.44 2.02 -4.63
CA ARG A 53 12.84 1.56 -5.88
C ARG A 53 11.35 1.26 -5.67
N PRO A 54 10.50 1.36 -6.71
CA PRO A 54 9.07 1.06 -6.60
C PRO A 54 8.78 -0.32 -6.00
N GLU A 55 9.57 -1.34 -6.34
CA GLU A 55 9.41 -2.71 -5.84
C GLU A 55 9.71 -2.81 -4.34
N GLU A 56 10.65 -2.00 -3.84
CA GLU A 56 10.97 -1.94 -2.41
C GLU A 56 9.84 -1.26 -1.64
N ILE A 57 9.18 -0.26 -2.23
CA ILE A 57 8.02 0.40 -1.63
C ILE A 57 6.80 -0.53 -1.64
N ASP A 58 6.56 -1.24 -2.74
CA ASP A 58 5.50 -2.26 -2.82
C ASP A 58 5.70 -3.33 -1.73
N TRP A 59 6.95 -3.74 -1.51
CA TRP A 59 7.33 -4.66 -0.46
C TRP A 59 7.15 -4.09 0.95
N LEU A 60 7.50 -2.82 1.19
CA LEU A 60 7.21 -2.11 2.47
C LEU A 60 5.72 -2.04 2.76
N LEU A 61 4.90 -1.92 1.71
CA LEU A 61 3.44 -1.90 1.78
C LEU A 61 2.82 -3.31 1.76
N SER A 62 3.62 -4.38 1.75
CA SER A 62 3.12 -5.75 1.82
C SER A 62 2.94 -6.21 3.27
N THR A 63 1.73 -6.64 3.63
CA THR A 63 1.44 -7.20 4.95
C THR A 63 2.23 -8.49 5.25
N GLU A 64 2.63 -9.23 4.22
CA GLU A 64 3.42 -10.47 4.36
C GLU A 64 4.82 -10.19 4.93
N SER A 65 5.34 -8.98 4.69
CA SER A 65 6.63 -8.54 5.18
C SER A 65 6.68 -8.40 6.71
N TYR A 66 5.52 -8.41 7.38
CA TYR A 66 5.37 -8.21 8.82
C TYR A 66 4.96 -9.50 9.56
N THR A 67 4.46 -10.52 8.86
CA THR A 67 4.01 -11.77 9.48
C THR A 67 5.14 -12.80 9.55
N HIS A 68 5.46 -13.28 10.76
CA HIS A 68 6.37 -14.41 10.98
C HIS A 68 5.61 -15.57 11.62
N ARG A 69 5.93 -16.82 11.25
CA ARG A 69 5.34 -18.00 11.92
C ARG A 69 6.00 -18.31 13.27
N ASP A 70 7.27 -17.92 13.43
CA ASP A 70 8.10 -18.25 14.60
C ASP A 70 8.42 -17.06 15.53
N ILE A 71 7.73 -15.91 15.42
CA ILE A 71 7.90 -14.79 16.37
C ILE A 71 6.64 -14.68 17.21
N GLU A 72 6.80 -14.72 18.54
CA GLU A 72 5.75 -14.43 19.54
C GLU A 72 5.42 -12.92 19.62
N GLU A 73 5.46 -12.19 18.49
CA GLU A 73 5.01 -10.80 18.47
C GLU A 73 3.49 -10.80 18.36
N ASP A 74 2.85 -10.01 19.22
CA ASP A 74 1.41 -9.80 19.20
C ASP A 74 0.98 -9.31 17.80
N ARG A 75 -0.09 -9.90 17.26
CA ARG A 75 -0.67 -9.53 15.97
C ARG A 75 -1.01 -8.03 15.95
N ASP A 76 -1.49 -7.48 17.06
CA ASP A 76 -1.86 -6.07 17.14
C ASP A 76 -0.63 -5.14 16.98
N VAL A 77 0.54 -5.58 17.45
CA VAL A 77 1.81 -4.85 17.27
C VAL A 77 2.26 -4.89 15.82
N ILE A 78 2.14 -6.05 15.16
CA ILE A 78 2.46 -6.23 13.74
C ILE A 78 1.57 -5.34 12.88
N ASP A 79 0.27 -5.33 13.18
CA ASP A 79 -0.73 -4.56 12.46
C ASP A 79 -0.51 -3.06 12.65
N GLY A 80 -0.16 -2.62 13.87
CA GLY A 80 0.23 -1.24 14.15
C GLY A 80 1.44 -0.76 13.33
N LYS A 81 2.48 -1.59 13.19
CA LYS A 81 3.67 -1.26 12.39
C LYS A 81 3.32 -1.09 10.91
N PHE A 82 2.46 -1.94 10.38
CA PHE A 82 1.99 -1.86 9.00
C PHE A 82 1.21 -0.57 8.76
N VAL A 83 0.27 -0.23 9.66
CA VAL A 83 -0.54 0.99 9.60
C VAL A 83 0.34 2.24 9.59
N ASP A 84 1.34 2.30 10.47
CA ASP A 84 2.28 3.43 10.55
C ASP A 84 3.03 3.64 9.23
N ILE A 85 3.46 2.55 8.60
CA ILE A 85 4.21 2.60 7.34
C ILE A 85 3.31 3.06 6.19
N VAL A 86 2.09 2.52 6.08
CA VAL A 86 1.12 2.96 5.05
C VAL A 86 0.86 4.46 5.17
N LYS A 87 0.54 4.94 6.38
CA LYS A 87 0.29 6.36 6.63
C LYS A 87 1.52 7.22 6.35
N PHE A 88 2.71 6.75 6.70
CA PHE A 88 3.93 7.48 6.41
C PHE A 88 4.16 7.61 4.90
N VAL A 89 4.06 6.51 4.13
CA VAL A 89 4.23 6.51 2.68
C VAL A 89 3.21 7.43 2.02
N ALA A 90 1.93 7.36 2.39
CA ALA A 90 0.89 8.25 1.88
C ALA A 90 1.22 9.73 2.14
N ARG A 91 1.61 10.06 3.38
CA ARG A 91 1.98 11.43 3.77
C ARG A 91 3.20 11.97 3.01
N THR A 92 4.12 11.11 2.56
CA THR A 92 5.27 11.55 1.73
C THR A 92 4.85 12.05 0.35
N GLY A 93 3.60 11.80 -0.06
CA GLY A 93 3.11 12.10 -1.42
C GLY A 93 3.58 11.08 -2.45
N TYR A 94 4.10 9.92 -2.02
CA TYR A 94 4.44 8.83 -2.92
C TYR A 94 3.19 8.36 -3.67
N LYS A 95 3.34 8.18 -4.98
CA LYS A 95 2.30 7.68 -5.88
C LYS A 95 2.87 6.50 -6.65
N ASP A 96 2.13 5.40 -6.62
CA ASP A 96 2.43 4.21 -7.40
C ASP A 96 2.32 4.52 -8.89
N GLU A 97 3.28 4.02 -9.66
CA GLU A 97 3.28 4.12 -11.12
C GLU A 97 3.08 2.71 -11.69
N PRO A 98 2.14 2.54 -12.64
CA PRO A 98 1.90 1.24 -13.23
C PRO A 98 3.11 0.75 -14.01
N VAL A 99 3.42 -0.53 -13.82
CA VAL A 99 4.30 -1.25 -14.74
C VAL A 99 3.58 -1.35 -16.07
N VAL A 100 4.24 -0.96 -17.16
CA VAL A 100 3.67 -0.99 -18.51
C VAL A 100 4.31 -2.09 -19.35
N ASP A 101 3.56 -2.62 -20.31
CA ASP A 101 4.08 -3.52 -21.33
C ASP A 101 4.87 -2.78 -22.43
N ASN A 102 5.32 -3.52 -23.44
CA ASN A 102 6.08 -2.96 -24.57
C ASN A 102 5.27 -1.93 -25.39
N ASP A 103 3.94 -1.97 -25.32
CA ASP A 103 3.03 -1.03 -25.98
C ASP A 103 2.69 0.17 -25.08
N GLY A 104 3.27 0.24 -23.88
CA GLY A 104 3.01 1.29 -22.89
C GLY A 104 1.69 1.11 -22.14
N LYS A 105 1.05 -0.05 -22.21
CA LYS A 105 -0.22 -0.32 -21.51
C LYS A 105 0.05 -0.84 -20.08
N PRO A 106 -0.68 -0.33 -19.07
CA PRO A 106 -0.57 -0.82 -17.70
C PRO A 106 -0.83 -2.33 -17.58
N LEU A 107 0.04 -3.03 -16.87
CA LEU A 107 -0.18 -4.41 -16.42
C LEU A 107 -1.19 -4.40 -15.28
N LEU A 108 -2.43 -4.81 -15.58
CA LEU A 108 -3.54 -4.76 -14.62
C LEU A 108 -3.49 -5.88 -13.57
N ARG A 109 -2.83 -7.01 -13.86
CA ARG A 109 -2.73 -8.15 -12.93
C ARG A 109 -1.61 -7.89 -11.92
N ARG A 110 -1.97 -7.43 -10.74
CA ARG A 110 -1.04 -7.11 -9.64
C ARG A 110 -1.78 -7.12 -8.30
N THR A 111 -1.34 -7.99 -7.39
CA THR A 111 -1.75 -7.93 -5.98
C THR A 111 -1.07 -6.73 -5.32
N THR A 112 -1.86 -5.79 -4.84
CA THR A 112 -1.37 -4.56 -4.18
C THR A 112 -1.72 -4.53 -2.70
N ALA A 113 -1.19 -3.53 -1.98
CA ALA A 113 -1.53 -3.32 -0.58
C ALA A 113 -3.03 -3.05 -0.32
N LEU A 114 -3.76 -2.47 -1.29
CA LEU A 114 -5.23 -2.30 -1.22
C LEU A 114 -5.94 -3.65 -1.10
N HIS A 115 -5.61 -4.60 -1.97
CA HIS A 115 -6.19 -5.94 -1.95
C HIS A 115 -5.92 -6.64 -0.62
N ARG A 116 -4.67 -6.56 -0.13
CA ARG A 116 -4.26 -7.16 1.15
C ARG A 116 -4.98 -6.52 2.33
N ALA A 117 -5.11 -5.19 2.36
CA ALA A 117 -5.80 -4.47 3.42
C ALA A 117 -7.29 -4.82 3.49
N ALA A 118 -7.97 -4.89 2.33
CA ALA A 118 -9.38 -5.28 2.25
C ALA A 118 -9.60 -6.69 2.83
N ARG A 119 -8.77 -7.66 2.45
CA ARG A 119 -8.88 -9.05 2.95
C ARG A 119 -8.63 -9.21 4.45
N ARG A 120 -7.91 -8.25 5.06
CA ARG A 120 -7.64 -8.23 6.50
C ARG A 120 -8.60 -7.33 7.27
N ASN A 121 -9.61 -6.76 6.61
CA ASN A 121 -10.56 -5.79 7.20
C ASN A 121 -9.85 -4.56 7.80
N TYR A 122 -8.77 -4.09 7.17
CA TYR A 122 -8.13 -2.84 7.54
C TYR A 122 -8.79 -1.65 6.81
N ASP A 123 -10.11 -1.54 6.93
CA ASP A 123 -10.90 -0.56 6.17
C ASP A 123 -10.44 0.89 6.43
N PHE A 124 -9.96 1.16 7.64
CA PHE A 124 -9.53 2.48 8.09
C PHE A 124 -8.24 2.99 7.42
N ILE A 125 -7.43 2.14 6.78
CA ILE A 125 -6.26 2.57 5.99
C ILE A 125 -6.51 2.61 4.49
N ILE A 126 -7.66 2.11 4.01
CA ILE A 126 -7.99 2.10 2.58
C ILE A 126 -7.95 3.53 1.99
N PRO A 127 -8.43 4.59 2.67
CA PRO A 127 -8.28 5.95 2.16
C PRO A 127 -6.82 6.39 1.99
N ASP A 128 -5.93 6.04 2.93
CA ASP A 128 -4.49 6.33 2.81
C ASP A 128 -3.86 5.57 1.64
N LEU A 129 -4.28 4.32 1.42
CA LEU A 129 -3.82 3.53 0.29
C LEU A 129 -4.29 4.09 -1.06
N PHE A 130 -5.48 4.67 -1.16
CA PHE A 130 -5.93 5.38 -2.37
C PHE A 130 -5.17 6.70 -2.63
N GLN A 131 -4.49 7.28 -1.64
CA GLN A 131 -3.55 8.37 -1.89
C GLN A 131 -2.29 7.89 -2.61
N ILE A 132 -1.88 6.64 -2.34
CA ILE A 132 -0.72 5.98 -2.97
C ILE A 132 -1.10 5.46 -4.37
N TYR A 133 -2.18 4.68 -4.48
CA TYR A 133 -2.70 4.14 -5.73
C TYR A 133 -3.72 5.09 -6.35
N ASN A 134 -3.28 6.29 -6.71
CA ASN A 134 -4.16 7.39 -7.11
C ASN A 134 -4.54 7.38 -8.61
N ARG A 135 -4.21 6.32 -9.35
CA ARG A 135 -4.50 6.13 -10.78
C ARG A 135 -5.76 5.30 -10.95
N PHE A 136 -6.91 5.97 -10.90
CA PHE A 136 -8.24 5.34 -11.02
C PHE A 136 -8.54 4.81 -12.43
N ASP A 137 -7.75 5.21 -13.42
CA ASP A 137 -7.77 4.63 -14.78
C ASP A 137 -7.09 3.25 -14.84
N VAL A 138 -6.41 2.85 -13.76
CA VAL A 138 -5.78 1.53 -13.60
C VAL A 138 -6.53 0.75 -12.52
N ASN A 139 -7.54 -0.01 -12.94
CA ASN A 139 -8.26 -0.89 -12.03
C ASN A 139 -7.51 -2.22 -11.84
N TYR A 140 -6.44 -2.19 -11.04
CA TYR A 140 -5.64 -3.38 -10.77
C TYR A 140 -6.50 -4.51 -10.21
N THR A 141 -6.15 -5.74 -10.58
CA THR A 141 -6.80 -6.96 -10.14
C THR A 141 -5.78 -7.94 -9.55
N ASP A 142 -6.12 -8.54 -8.42
CA ASP A 142 -5.32 -9.60 -7.82
C ASP A 142 -5.61 -10.98 -8.44
N GLU A 143 -4.93 -12.00 -7.92
CA GLU A 143 -5.03 -13.38 -8.40
C GLU A 143 -6.43 -14.00 -8.26
N LEU A 144 -7.28 -13.46 -7.38
CA LEU A 144 -8.65 -13.94 -7.15
C LEU A 144 -9.70 -13.06 -7.85
N GLY A 145 -9.25 -12.08 -8.65
CA GLY A 145 -10.14 -11.18 -9.38
C GLY A 145 -10.76 -10.09 -8.52
N LEU A 146 -10.30 -9.89 -7.28
CA LEU A 146 -10.64 -8.69 -6.51
C LEU A 146 -9.97 -7.50 -7.22
N THR A 147 -10.66 -6.37 -7.31
CA THR A 147 -10.17 -5.18 -8.03
C THR A 147 -10.09 -3.99 -7.09
N HIS A 148 -9.34 -2.95 -7.45
CA HIS A 148 -9.33 -1.71 -6.68
C HIS A 148 -10.73 -1.09 -6.59
N PHE A 149 -11.53 -1.20 -7.65
CA PHE A 149 -12.92 -0.75 -7.61
C PHE A 149 -13.76 -1.55 -6.60
N HIS A 150 -13.62 -2.88 -6.56
CA HIS A 150 -14.27 -3.69 -5.53
C HIS A 150 -13.90 -3.22 -4.11
N VAL A 151 -12.60 -2.98 -3.87
CA VAL A 151 -12.10 -2.48 -2.58
C VAL A 151 -12.68 -1.10 -2.24
N ALA A 152 -12.76 -0.19 -3.22
CA ALA A 152 -13.37 1.14 -3.02
C ALA A 152 -14.83 1.03 -2.59
N CYS A 153 -15.61 0.12 -3.21
CA CYS A 153 -17.02 -0.09 -2.89
C CYS A 153 -17.25 -0.76 -1.53
N MET A 154 -16.31 -1.59 -1.08
CA MET A 154 -16.36 -2.23 0.25
C MET A 154 -16.04 -1.23 1.38
N SER A 155 -15.25 -0.19 1.10
CA SER A 155 -14.83 0.78 2.11
C SER A 155 -15.80 1.94 2.26
N ARG A 156 -16.29 2.17 3.48
CA ARG A 156 -17.27 3.21 3.82
C ARG A 156 -16.75 4.63 3.55
N ASP A 157 -15.44 4.84 3.69
CA ASP A 157 -14.79 6.14 3.61
C ASP A 157 -14.21 6.46 2.22
N CYS A 158 -14.52 5.62 1.21
CA CYS A 158 -13.93 5.71 -0.12
C CYS A 158 -14.92 6.16 -1.21
N LYS A 159 -15.96 6.92 -0.86
CA LYS A 159 -16.96 7.42 -1.83
C LYS A 159 -16.33 8.19 -2.99
N ASP A 160 -15.32 9.03 -2.72
CA ASP A 160 -14.60 9.77 -3.76
C ASP A 160 -13.83 8.85 -4.71
N ALA A 161 -13.28 7.74 -4.20
CA ALA A 161 -12.60 6.74 -5.03
C ALA A 161 -13.60 6.02 -5.93
N VAL A 162 -14.76 5.61 -5.37
CA VAL A 162 -15.86 5.01 -6.14
C VAL A 162 -16.30 5.95 -7.27
N GLN A 163 -16.54 7.22 -6.96
CA GLN A 163 -16.95 8.22 -7.95
C GLN A 163 -15.92 8.34 -9.08
N LYS A 164 -14.62 8.42 -8.77
CA LYS A 164 -13.56 8.51 -9.79
C LYS A 164 -13.50 7.30 -10.70
N PHE A 165 -13.69 6.09 -10.17
CA PHE A 165 -13.78 4.89 -11.01
C PHE A 165 -14.98 4.93 -11.96
N LEU A 166 -16.14 5.36 -11.46
CA LEU A 166 -17.36 5.47 -12.27
C LEU A 166 -17.26 6.54 -13.36
N GLU A 167 -16.67 7.71 -13.04
CA GLU A 167 -16.40 8.78 -14.00
C GLU A 167 -15.46 8.33 -15.14
N LEU A 168 -14.58 7.38 -14.85
CA LEU A 168 -13.69 6.77 -15.84
C LEU A 168 -14.31 5.57 -16.57
N GLY A 169 -15.61 5.29 -16.34
CA GLY A 169 -16.38 4.30 -17.08
C GLY A 169 -16.28 2.87 -16.54
N GLN A 170 -15.82 2.68 -15.29
CA GLN A 170 -15.83 1.36 -14.66
C GLN A 170 -17.26 0.83 -14.50
N ASP A 171 -17.47 -0.44 -14.87
CA ASP A 171 -18.78 -1.08 -14.75
C ASP A 171 -19.17 -1.27 -13.27
N PRO A 172 -20.25 -0.64 -12.78
CA PRO A 172 -20.73 -0.82 -11.40
C PRO A 172 -21.26 -2.22 -11.10
N ASN A 173 -21.53 -3.03 -12.13
CA ASN A 173 -22.05 -4.40 -12.00
C ASN A 173 -20.97 -5.47 -12.15
N CYS A 174 -19.69 -5.11 -12.13
CA CYS A 174 -18.62 -6.09 -12.22
C CYS A 174 -18.74 -7.15 -11.10
N ILE A 175 -18.39 -8.39 -11.41
CA ILE A 175 -18.50 -9.50 -10.45
C ILE A 175 -17.12 -9.77 -9.89
N TRP A 176 -17.00 -9.91 -8.57
CA TRP A 176 -15.82 -10.51 -7.96
C TRP A 176 -15.86 -12.03 -8.20
N PRO A 177 -14.95 -12.61 -9.00
CA PRO A 177 -15.04 -14.01 -9.39
C PRO A 177 -15.01 -15.01 -8.22
N GLU A 178 -14.35 -14.68 -7.11
CA GLU A 178 -14.22 -15.58 -5.96
C GLU A 178 -15.53 -15.77 -5.20
N THR A 179 -16.24 -14.68 -4.90
CA THR A 179 -17.46 -14.73 -4.07
C THR A 179 -18.74 -14.66 -4.89
N GLY A 180 -18.66 -14.19 -6.14
CA GLY A 180 -19.82 -13.86 -6.97
C GLY A 180 -20.49 -12.53 -6.59
N ASP A 181 -19.95 -11.82 -5.59
CA ASP A 181 -20.50 -10.55 -5.14
C ASP A 181 -20.31 -9.45 -6.18
N ARG A 182 -21.20 -8.46 -6.11
CA ARG A 182 -21.18 -7.28 -6.98
C ARG A 182 -20.93 -6.04 -6.13
N PRO A 183 -20.25 -5.00 -6.63
CA PRO A 183 -20.00 -3.77 -5.89
C PRO A 183 -21.22 -3.19 -5.16
N TYR A 184 -22.41 -3.26 -5.76
CA TYR A 184 -23.63 -2.72 -5.14
C TYR A 184 -24.11 -3.49 -3.91
N THR A 185 -23.69 -4.74 -3.67
CA THR A 185 -24.00 -5.41 -2.41
C THR A 185 -23.34 -4.71 -1.22
N TRP A 186 -22.30 -3.91 -1.50
CA TRP A 186 -21.51 -3.17 -0.52
C TRP A 186 -21.75 -1.65 -0.56
N LEU A 187 -22.28 -1.13 -1.67
CA LEU A 187 -22.76 0.25 -1.74
C LEU A 187 -23.98 0.39 -0.81
N CYS A 188 -23.78 0.91 0.40
CA CYS A 188 -24.90 1.36 1.21
C CYS A 188 -25.77 2.34 0.39
N PRO A 189 -27.11 2.26 0.48
CA PRO A 189 -27.97 3.23 -0.18
C PRO A 189 -27.58 4.64 0.28
N ILE A 190 -27.24 5.46 -0.72
CA ILE A 190 -26.98 6.90 -0.62
C ILE A 190 -28.14 7.64 0.02
#